data_AF-A3JW69-F1
#
_entry.id   AF-A3JW69-F1
#
_cell.length_a   1.000
_cell.length_b   1.000
_cell.length_c   1.000
_cell.angle_alpha   90.00
_cell.angle_beta   90.00
_cell.angle_gamma   90.00
#
_symmetry.space_group_name_H-M   'P 1'
#
loop_
_entity.id
_entity.type
_entity.pdbx_description
1 polymer ?
#
loop_
_entity_poly.entity_id
_entity_poly.type
_entity_poly.pdbx_seq_one_letter_code
_entity_poly.pdbx_strand_id
1 'polypeptide(L)'
;MDGMVTSVRLEEMFWRTLETIGHRDDLTVPQLLHRLYNESLDADHDVGNFTSFLRVCCLRFLELQLRGLIPTEDRVKLSQLPARDILSLETIQRLKANPRLT
;
A
#
# COMPACT_ATOMS: atom_id res chain seq x y z
N MET A 1 13.06 -2.03 -21.22
CA MET A 1 11.76 -2.67 -20.94
C MET A 1 12.07 -4.12 -20.63
N ASP A 2 12.60 -4.36 -19.43
CA ASP A 2 13.05 -5.68 -19.00
C ASP A 2 11.88 -6.49 -18.48
N GLY A 3 11.73 -7.68 -19.05
CA GLY A 3 11.40 -8.91 -18.34
C GLY A 3 10.29 -8.84 -17.29
N MET A 4 9.06 -9.01 -17.76
CA MET A 4 8.18 -10.07 -17.26
C MET A 4 8.10 -10.15 -15.72
N VAL A 5 7.21 -9.35 -15.13
CA VAL A 5 6.51 -9.82 -13.93
C VAL A 5 5.76 -11.08 -14.35
N THR A 6 6.36 -12.21 -14.02
CA THR A 6 5.80 -13.55 -14.10
C THR A 6 4.43 -13.55 -13.42
N SER A 7 3.37 -13.57 -14.25
CA SER A 7 1.95 -13.72 -13.89
C SER A 7 1.57 -13.42 -12.43
N VAL A 8 1.55 -12.15 -12.02
CA VAL A 8 0.91 -11.77 -10.75
C VAL A 8 -0.58 -12.14 -10.85
N ARG A 9 -1.01 -13.04 -9.97
CA ARG A 9 -2.41 -13.48 -9.87
C ARG A 9 -3.05 -12.87 -8.63
N LEU A 10 -3.90 -11.90 -8.86
CA LEU A 10 -4.67 -11.20 -7.85
C LEU A 10 -6.16 -11.29 -8.16
N GLU A 11 -6.95 -11.25 -7.11
CA GLU A 11 -8.40 -11.13 -7.14
C GLU A 11 -8.79 -9.71 -7.61
N GLU A 12 -9.93 -9.59 -8.29
CA GLU A 12 -10.45 -8.34 -8.86
C GLU A 12 -10.46 -7.16 -7.86
N MET A 13 -10.78 -7.43 -6.58
CA MET A 13 -10.78 -6.41 -5.54
C MET A 13 -9.39 -5.78 -5.34
N PHE A 14 -8.32 -6.57 -5.41
CA PHE A 14 -6.96 -6.06 -5.28
C PHE A 14 -6.57 -5.24 -6.51
N TRP A 15 -6.96 -5.66 -7.71
CA TRP A 15 -6.74 -4.88 -8.93
C TRP A 15 -7.38 -3.50 -8.85
N ARG A 16 -8.65 -3.42 -8.45
CA ARG A 16 -9.34 -2.13 -8.26
C ARG A 16 -8.70 -1.24 -7.20
N THR A 17 -8.20 -1.86 -6.13
CA THR A 17 -7.50 -1.12 -5.07
C THR A 17 -6.17 -0.57 -5.61
N LEU A 18 -5.41 -1.35 -6.38
CA LEU A 18 -4.18 -0.90 -7.04
C LEU A 18 -4.44 0.20 -8.08
N GLU A 19 -5.53 0.09 -8.85
CA GLU A 19 -5.96 1.16 -9.77
C GLU A 19 -6.24 2.45 -9.01
N THR A 20 -6.95 2.36 -7.88
CA THR A 20 -7.22 3.51 -7.02
C THR A 20 -5.91 4.12 -6.53
N ILE A 21 -5.03 3.31 -5.92
CA ILE A 21 -3.71 3.76 -5.42
C ILE A 21 -2.89 4.44 -6.53
N GLY A 22 -2.83 3.83 -7.70
CA GLY A 22 -2.11 4.35 -8.85
C GLY A 22 -2.67 5.69 -9.31
N HIS A 23 -4.00 5.79 -9.45
CA HIS A 23 -4.68 7.01 -9.86
C HIS A 23 -4.33 8.20 -8.96
N ARG A 24 -4.25 7.98 -7.63
CA ARG A 24 -3.92 9.05 -6.67
C ARG A 24 -2.56 9.69 -6.87
N ASP A 25 -1.61 8.95 -7.44
CA ASP A 25 -0.25 9.43 -7.71
C ASP A 25 0.00 9.64 -9.21
N ASP A 26 -1.05 9.68 -10.04
CA ASP A 26 -0.97 9.77 -11.51
C ASP A 26 -0.16 8.63 -12.16
N LEU A 27 -0.25 7.43 -11.58
CA LEU A 27 0.42 6.22 -12.06
C LEU A 27 -0.59 5.24 -12.66
N THR A 28 -0.20 4.64 -13.79
CA THR A 28 -0.88 3.43 -14.28
C THR A 28 -0.54 2.24 -13.37
N VAL A 29 -1.41 1.23 -13.33
CA VAL A 29 -1.15 0.01 -12.53
C VAL A 29 0.21 -0.62 -12.85
N PRO A 30 0.65 -0.79 -14.12
CA PRO A 30 1.98 -1.31 -14.41
C PRO A 30 3.12 -0.47 -13.85
N GLN A 31 3.00 0.87 -13.88
CA GLN A 31 4.01 1.77 -13.31
C GLN A 31 4.05 1.67 -11.78
N LEU A 32 2.89 1.59 -11.13
CA LEU A 32 2.78 1.37 -9.69
C LEU A 32 3.42 0.03 -9.30
N LEU A 33 3.09 -1.06 -10.01
CA LEU A 33 3.67 -2.37 -9.75
C LEU A 33 5.19 -2.37 -9.90
N HIS A 34 5.72 -1.73 -10.94
CA HIS A 34 7.17 -1.63 -11.14
C HIS A 34 7.84 -0.83 -10.02
N ARG A 35 7.24 0.28 -9.56
CA ARG A 35 7.74 1.05 -8.42
C ARG A 35 7.75 0.20 -7.15
N LEU A 36 6.62 -0.43 -6.81
CA LEU A 36 6.48 -1.29 -5.63
C LEU A 36 7.43 -2.49 -5.67
N TYR A 37 7.69 -3.04 -6.85
CA TYR A 37 8.67 -4.11 -7.03
C TYR A 37 10.07 -3.66 -6.65
N ASN A 38 10.53 -2.52 -7.19
CA ASN A 38 11.84 -1.96 -6.88
C ASN A 38 11.96 -1.58 -5.39
N GLU A 39 10.94 -0.95 -4.82
CA GLU A 39 10.91 -0.62 -3.39
C GLU A 39 10.96 -1.88 -2.50
N SER A 40 10.32 -2.98 -2.94
CA SER A 40 10.39 -4.25 -2.21
C SER A 40 11.79 -4.88 -2.23
N LEU A 41 12.52 -4.72 -3.34
CA LEU A 41 13.92 -5.15 -3.44
C LEU A 41 14.81 -4.34 -2.51
N ASP A 42 14.64 -3.01 -2.51
CA ASP A 42 15.41 -2.10 -1.65
C ASP A 42 15.16 -2.35 -0.15
N ALA A 43 13.98 -2.87 0.20
CA ALA A 43 13.60 -3.26 1.55
C ALA A 43 14.03 -4.70 1.95
N ASP A 44 14.82 -5.38 1.11
CA ASP A 44 15.29 -6.76 1.31
C ASP A 44 14.12 -7.77 1.46
N HIS A 45 12.98 -7.51 0.81
CA HIS A 45 11.85 -8.44 0.83
C HIS A 45 12.07 -9.60 -0.15
N ASP A 46 11.61 -10.79 0.25
CA ASP A 46 11.60 -11.96 -0.63
C ASP A 46 10.63 -11.77 -1.81
N VAL A 47 11.22 -11.57 -2.98
CA VAL A 47 10.54 -11.37 -4.27
C VAL A 47 9.63 -12.53 -4.64
N GLY A 48 9.91 -13.75 -4.13
CA GLY A 48 9.06 -14.92 -4.32
C GLY A 48 7.63 -14.72 -3.81
N ASN A 49 7.43 -13.75 -2.91
CA ASN A 49 6.15 -13.44 -2.28
C ASN A 49 5.55 -12.09 -2.72
N PHE A 50 5.99 -11.52 -3.85
CA PHE A 50 5.53 -10.20 -4.31
C PHE A 50 4.01 -10.08 -4.42
N THR A 51 3.31 -11.13 -4.84
CA THR A 51 1.83 -11.12 -4.89
C THR A 51 1.21 -10.97 -3.47
N SER A 52 1.78 -11.63 -2.47
CA SER A 52 1.35 -11.48 -1.07
C SER A 52 1.63 -10.07 -0.55
N PHE A 53 2.79 -9.50 -0.91
CA PHE A 53 3.12 -8.11 -0.61
C PHE A 53 2.09 -7.13 -1.20
N LEU A 54 1.68 -7.30 -2.45
CA LEU A 54 0.63 -6.47 -3.06
C LEU A 54 -0.71 -6.56 -2.32
N ARG A 55 -1.12 -7.76 -1.89
CA ARG A 55 -2.33 -7.93 -1.07
C ARG A 55 -2.21 -7.18 0.25
N VAL A 56 -1.05 -7.28 0.92
CA VAL A 56 -0.78 -6.54 2.16
C VAL A 56 -0.83 -5.03 1.92
N CYS A 57 -0.23 -4.52 0.84
CA CYS A 57 -0.28 -3.10 0.48
C CYS A 57 -1.73 -2.60 0.31
N CYS A 58 -2.56 -3.36 -0.42
CA CYS A 58 -3.97 -3.03 -0.61
C CYS A 58 -4.74 -3.01 0.71
N LEU A 59 -4.59 -4.06 1.53
CA LEU A 59 -5.25 -4.15 2.83
C LEU A 59 -4.82 -3.00 3.75
N ARG A 60 -3.54 -2.66 3.71
CA ARG A 60 -2.95 -1.59 4.51
C ARG A 60 -3.50 -0.23 4.14
N PHE A 61 -3.58 0.05 2.84
CA PHE A 61 -4.19 1.26 2.32
C PHE A 61 -5.64 1.41 2.79
N LEU A 62 -6.45 0.35 2.63
CA LEU A 62 -7.85 0.34 3.07
C LEU A 62 -8.00 0.49 4.60
N GLU A 63 -7.14 -0.18 5.38
CA GLU A 63 -7.15 -0.06 6.84
C GLU A 63 -6.86 1.38 7.30
N LEU A 64 -5.85 2.04 6.69
CA LEU A 64 -5.51 3.42 7.01
C LEU A 64 -6.64 4.39 6.63
N GLN A 65 -7.37 4.12 5.55
CA GLN A 65 -8.58 4.86 5.20
C GLN A 65 -9.71 4.65 6.23
N LEU A 66 -9.98 3.39 6.62
CA LEU A 66 -11.01 3.06 7.62
C LEU A 66 -10.72 3.70 8.99
N ARG A 67 -9.43 3.85 9.35
CA ARG A 67 -8.98 4.53 10.57
C ARG A 67 -9.00 6.07 10.46
N GLY A 68 -9.37 6.61 9.29
CA GLY A 68 -9.37 8.05 9.01
C GLY A 68 -7.97 8.67 8.97
N LEU A 69 -6.93 7.86 8.79
CA LEU A 69 -5.53 8.29 8.77
C LEU A 69 -5.06 8.67 7.36
N ILE A 70 -5.68 8.10 6.34
CA ILE A 70 -5.54 8.49 4.94
C ILE A 70 -6.90 8.95 4.43
N PRO A 71 -7.01 10.09 3.72
CA PRO A 71 -8.26 10.52 3.13
C PRO A 71 -8.82 9.49 2.14
N THR A 72 -10.13 9.29 2.14
CA THR A 72 -10.84 8.52 1.10
C THR A 72 -10.97 9.29 -0.20
N GLU A 73 -11.01 10.61 -0.13
CA GLU A 73 -11.07 11.49 -1.29
C GLU A 73 -9.73 11.58 -2.02
N ASP A 74 -9.79 11.66 -3.34
CA ASP A 74 -8.61 11.70 -4.19
C ASP A 74 -8.09 13.13 -4.48
N ARG A 75 -8.25 14.03 -3.52
CA ARG A 75 -7.81 15.43 -3.66
C ARG A 75 -6.34 15.63 -3.34
N VAL A 76 -5.73 14.63 -2.68
CA VAL A 76 -4.36 14.68 -2.18
C VAL A 76 -3.64 13.42 -2.63
N LYS A 77 -2.48 13.62 -3.25
CA LYS A 77 -1.59 12.54 -3.69
C LYS A 77 -1.07 11.77 -2.50
N LEU A 78 -0.96 10.45 -2.61
CA LEU A 78 -0.42 9.62 -1.51
C LEU A 78 1.03 9.97 -1.21
N SER A 79 1.81 10.27 -2.24
CA SER A 79 3.19 10.75 -2.15
C SER A 79 3.37 12.06 -1.36
N GLN A 80 2.31 12.86 -1.19
CA GLN A 80 2.35 14.14 -0.46
C GLN A 80 1.92 14.00 1.01
N LEU A 81 1.40 12.83 1.41
CA LEU A 81 0.97 12.61 2.78
C LEU A 81 2.17 12.48 3.72
N PRO A 82 2.09 13.03 4.96
CA PRO A 82 3.17 12.91 5.93
C PRO A 82 3.19 11.48 6.52
N ALA A 83 3.83 10.56 5.80
CA ALA A 83 3.83 9.13 6.14
C ALA A 83 4.32 8.86 7.57
N ARG A 84 5.34 9.60 8.05
CA ARG A 84 5.87 9.45 9.42
C ARG A 84 4.82 9.78 10.49
N ASP A 85 4.06 10.85 10.29
CA ASP A 85 3.04 11.29 11.24
C ASP A 85 1.86 10.33 11.25
N ILE A 86 1.44 9.88 10.06
CA ILE A 86 0.38 8.88 9.88
C ILE A 86 0.71 7.59 10.63
N LEU A 87 1.91 7.04 10.43
CA LEU A 87 2.35 5.80 11.08
C LEU A 87 2.51 5.96 12.61
N SER A 88 2.89 7.14 13.07
CA SER A 88 2.98 7.47 14.50
C SER A 88 1.59 7.50 15.14
N LEU A 89 0.64 8.21 14.51
CA LEU A 89 -0.76 8.28 14.95
C LEU A 89 -1.42 6.90 14.97
N GLU A 90 -1.15 6.10 13.96
CA GLU A 90 -1.67 4.75 13.88
C GLU A 90 -1.16 3.85 15.02
N THR A 91 0.12 3.94 15.35
CA THR A 91 0.71 3.22 16.50
C THR A 91 -0.04 3.57 17.79
N ILE A 92 -0.30 4.86 18.01
CA ILE A 92 -1.08 5.33 19.16
C ILE A 92 -2.51 4.77 19.14
N GLN A 93 -3.17 4.75 17.98
CA GLN A 93 -4.52 4.17 17.85
C GLN A 93 -4.53 2.66 18.13
N ARG A 94 -3.53 1.90 17.66
CA ARG A 94 -3.42 0.46 17.91
C ARG A 94 -3.22 0.15 19.39
N LEU A 95 -2.40 0.93 20.09
CA LEU A 95 -2.20 0.80 21.54
C LEU A 95 -3.50 1.07 22.32
N LYS A 96 -4.27 2.09 21.92
CA LYS A 96 -5.59 2.37 22.53
C LYS A 96 -6.61 1.25 22.29
N ALA A 97 -6.57 0.63 21.11
CA ALA A 97 -7.52 -0.43 20.74
C ALA A 97 -7.20 -1.79 21.40
N ASN A 98 -5.99 -2.00 21.93
CA ASN A 98 -5.59 -3.26 22.56
C ASN A 98 -4.83 -3.04 23.88
N PRO A 99 -5.53 -2.70 24.98
CA PRO A 99 -4.92 -2.32 26.26
C PRO A 99 -4.28 -3.49 27.06
N ARG A 100 -4.12 -4.69 26.47
CA ARG A 100 -3.58 -5.89 27.15
C ARG A 100 -2.07 -6.08 27.00
N LEU A 101 -1.34 -5.07 26.48
CA LEU A 101 0.11 -5.12 26.27
C LEU A 101 0.91 -4.18 27.20
N THR A 102 0.28 -3.64 28.24
CA THR A 102 0.91 -2.94 29.37
C THR A 102 0.65 -3.69 30.66
#